data_AF-R5GM42-F1
#
_entry.id   AF-R5GM42-F1
#
_cell.length_a   1.000
_cell.length_b   1.000
_cell.length_c   1.000
_cell.angle_alpha   90.00
_cell.angle_beta   90.00
_cell.angle_gamma   90.00
#
_symmetry.space_group_name_H-M   'P 1'
#
loop_
_entity.id
_entity.type
_entity.pdbx_description
1 polymer ?
#
loop_
_entity_poly.entity_id
_entity_poly.type
_entity_poly.pdbx_seq_one_letter_code
_entity_poly.pdbx_strand_id
1 'polypeptide(L)'
;MKNYFGKLYKIRVAGTENFNYHILHFSLPVGVYYGRTKYSGECNRNGVKGVLFCSHDGSATIPLERKNWKKYEREAGFDNLFWYGYSDGESISIRLTKGKVLEESLIDWLRNVGVWLRDYDYCKLISERVEFLGLPDGEFTYKKAHSQYDYDFYYWNRYILAGVKYHVTAPFVSFGVAKFEPNNKYNHKAVAIYTDTGIKVGYIAEKELSKYRKEVGGVDNIPMVLESHFYNGVLYGNAYTFTRHKNEYTYMVNQFLRLERKMEEEEA
;
A
#
# COMPACT_ATOMS: atom_id res chain seq x y z
N MET A 1 14.99 5.48 5.13
CA MET A 1 15.14 4.05 4.78
C MET A 1 14.59 3.90 3.36
N LYS A 2 15.37 3.42 2.37
CA LYS A 2 14.88 3.26 0.99
C LYS A 2 14.06 1.95 0.94
N ASN A 3 12.77 2.04 0.63
CA ASN A 3 11.91 0.87 0.50
C ASN A 3 12.27 0.14 -0.80
N TYR A 4 13.05 -0.93 -0.64
CA TYR A 4 13.33 -1.86 -1.72
C TYR A 4 12.14 -2.83 -1.82
N PHE A 5 11.20 -2.52 -2.72
CA PHE A 5 10.35 -3.58 -3.27
C PHE A 5 11.26 -4.52 -4.06
N GLY A 6 11.34 -5.77 -3.62
CA GLY A 6 12.15 -6.81 -4.26
C GLY A 6 13.39 -7.23 -3.46
N LYS A 7 13.19 -8.09 -2.46
CA LYS A 7 14.18 -9.13 -2.15
C LYS A 7 13.49 -10.49 -2.17
N LEU A 8 13.65 -11.18 -3.30
CA LEU A 8 13.37 -12.59 -3.46
C LEU A 8 14.16 -13.38 -2.41
N TYR A 9 13.45 -14.01 -1.47
CA TYR A 9 14.03 -15.10 -0.71
C TYR A 9 14.24 -16.28 -1.67
N LYS A 10 15.51 -16.58 -1.95
CA LYS A 10 15.92 -17.78 -2.68
C LYS A 10 15.61 -19.00 -1.81
N ILE A 11 14.57 -19.75 -2.14
CA ILE A 11 14.59 -21.18 -1.87
C ILE A 11 15.29 -21.82 -3.06
N ARG A 12 16.56 -22.19 -2.90
CA ARG A 12 17.26 -23.02 -3.89
C ARG A 12 16.89 -24.46 -3.62
N VAL A 13 15.87 -24.96 -4.32
CA VAL A 13 15.61 -26.41 -4.40
C VAL A 13 16.51 -26.97 -5.51
N ALA A 14 17.33 -27.97 -5.19
CA ALA A 14 18.20 -28.62 -6.16
C ALA A 14 17.37 -29.13 -7.37
N GLY A 15 17.82 -28.84 -8.59
CA GLY A 15 17.11 -29.22 -9.82
C GLY A 15 16.08 -28.22 -10.36
N THR A 16 15.86 -27.07 -9.70
CA THR A 16 14.95 -26.00 -10.18
C THR A 16 15.71 -24.72 -10.55
N GLU A 17 16.41 -24.74 -11.68
CA GLU A 17 17.09 -23.54 -12.18
C GLU A 17 16.07 -22.45 -12.52
N ASN A 18 15.92 -21.50 -11.59
CA ASN A 18 14.97 -20.40 -11.68
C ASN A 18 15.69 -19.06 -11.90
N PHE A 19 15.21 -18.29 -12.87
CA PHE A 19 15.71 -16.94 -13.18
C PHE A 19 14.62 -15.91 -12.89
N ASN A 20 14.99 -14.72 -12.42
CA ASN A 20 14.03 -13.66 -12.12
C ASN A 20 14.35 -12.38 -12.91
N TYR A 21 13.31 -11.75 -13.42
CA TYR A 21 13.35 -10.47 -14.11
C TYR A 21 12.31 -9.54 -13.49
N HIS A 22 12.72 -8.30 -13.22
CA HIS A 22 11.82 -7.23 -12.84
C HIS A 22 11.83 -6.21 -13.98
N ILE A 23 10.65 -5.94 -14.54
CA ILE A 23 10.46 -5.02 -15.66
C ILE A 23 9.63 -3.86 -15.12
N LEU A 24 10.15 -2.64 -15.26
CA LEU A 24 9.51 -1.41 -14.77
C LEU A 24 8.83 -0.69 -15.94
N HIS A 25 7.86 0.16 -15.62
CA HIS A 25 7.11 0.98 -16.58
C HIS A 25 6.34 0.15 -17.61
N PHE A 26 5.59 -0.81 -17.12
CA PHE A 26 4.70 -1.65 -17.92
C PHE A 26 3.25 -1.40 -17.52
N SER A 27 2.33 -1.32 -18.49
CA SER A 27 0.90 -1.14 -18.22
C SER A 27 0.16 -2.45 -18.52
N LEU A 28 -0.02 -3.27 -17.48
CA LEU A 28 -0.88 -4.44 -17.48
C LEU A 28 -1.89 -4.32 -16.34
N PRO A 29 -3.08 -4.93 -16.46
CA PRO A 29 -3.95 -5.12 -15.30
C PRO A 29 -3.19 -5.81 -14.16
N VAL A 30 -3.51 -5.43 -12.94
CA VAL A 30 -2.99 -6.09 -11.75
C VAL A 30 -3.45 -7.54 -11.74
N GLY A 31 -2.51 -8.46 -11.60
CA GLY A 31 -2.84 -9.86 -11.80
C GLY A 31 -1.67 -10.82 -11.90
N VAL A 32 -2.01 -12.10 -11.94
CA VAL A 32 -1.11 -13.21 -12.22
C VAL A 32 -1.11 -13.50 -13.71
N TYR A 33 0.07 -13.63 -14.28
CA TYR A 33 0.29 -14.00 -15.66
C TYR A 33 1.22 -15.19 -15.73
N TYR A 34 1.02 -16.03 -16.74
CA TYR A 34 1.93 -17.14 -17.04
C TYR A 34 1.90 -17.42 -18.52
N GLY A 35 2.95 -18.06 -19.02
CA GLY A 35 3.02 -18.46 -20.42
C GLY A 35 4.41 -18.93 -20.80
N ARG A 36 4.82 -18.58 -22.03
CA ARG A 36 6.10 -18.99 -22.59
C ARG A 36 6.90 -17.82 -23.15
N THR A 37 8.21 -17.96 -23.10
CA THR A 37 9.11 -17.05 -23.80
C THR A 37 9.07 -17.30 -25.31
N LYS A 38 9.33 -16.23 -26.07
CA LYS A 38 9.51 -16.23 -27.52
C LYS A 38 10.66 -15.31 -27.90
N TYR A 39 11.54 -15.69 -28.82
CA TYR A 39 12.43 -14.70 -29.45
C TYR A 39 11.65 -13.73 -30.35
N SER A 40 11.88 -12.44 -30.18
CA SER A 40 11.17 -11.36 -30.89
C SER A 40 11.47 -11.28 -32.39
N GLY A 41 12.59 -11.86 -32.85
CA GLY A 41 13.15 -11.64 -34.18
C GLY A 41 14.05 -10.41 -34.28
N GLU A 42 14.04 -9.51 -33.29
CA GLU A 42 15.02 -8.42 -33.19
C GLU A 42 16.37 -8.92 -32.69
N CYS A 43 17.45 -8.30 -33.16
CA CYS A 43 18.80 -8.50 -32.67
C CYS A 43 19.50 -7.16 -32.47
N ASN A 44 20.38 -7.06 -31.47
CA ASN A 44 21.28 -5.91 -31.38
C ASN A 44 22.47 -6.06 -32.34
N ARG A 45 23.35 -5.05 -32.41
CA ARG A 45 24.55 -5.04 -33.28
C ARG A 45 25.52 -6.20 -33.01
N ASN A 46 25.44 -6.84 -31.85
CA ASN A 46 26.27 -7.98 -31.46
C ASN A 46 25.57 -9.33 -31.67
N GLY A 47 24.40 -9.37 -32.35
CA GLY A 47 23.65 -10.59 -32.61
C GLY A 47 22.84 -11.12 -31.42
N VAL A 48 22.78 -10.41 -30.28
CA VAL A 48 21.99 -10.84 -29.12
C VAL A 48 20.51 -10.62 -29.42
N LYS A 49 19.74 -11.71 -29.34
CA LYS A 49 18.32 -11.75 -29.69
C LYS A 49 17.46 -11.09 -28.61
N GLY A 50 16.45 -10.33 -29.05
CA GLY A 50 15.41 -9.81 -28.17
C GLY A 50 14.43 -10.90 -27.75
N VAL A 51 13.94 -10.81 -26.52
CA VAL A 51 13.08 -11.83 -25.89
C VAL A 51 11.74 -11.21 -25.51
N LEU A 52 10.67 -11.96 -25.73
CA LEU A 52 9.31 -11.65 -25.32
C LEU A 52 8.84 -12.69 -24.30
N PHE A 53 8.07 -12.24 -23.31
CA PHE A 53 7.28 -13.10 -22.43
C PHE A 53 5.83 -13.04 -22.91
N CYS A 54 5.35 -14.10 -23.53
CA CYS A 54 3.99 -14.20 -24.06
C CYS A 54 3.13 -14.98 -23.08
N SER A 55 1.99 -14.43 -22.66
CA SER A 55 1.05 -15.14 -21.80
C SER A 55 0.38 -16.29 -22.56
N HIS A 56 -0.11 -17.28 -21.82
CA HIS A 56 -0.71 -18.48 -22.40
C HIS A 56 -1.99 -18.18 -23.21
N ASP A 57 -2.78 -17.22 -22.75
CA ASP A 57 -4.04 -16.76 -23.32
C ASP A 57 -3.88 -15.59 -24.31
N GLY A 58 -2.65 -15.10 -24.52
CA GLY A 58 -2.37 -13.94 -25.36
C GLY A 58 -2.72 -12.58 -24.75
N SER A 59 -3.19 -12.52 -23.50
CA SER A 59 -3.49 -11.28 -22.78
C SER A 59 -2.30 -10.33 -22.59
N ALA A 60 -1.06 -10.85 -22.59
CA ALA A 60 0.14 -10.06 -22.38
C ALA A 60 1.30 -10.51 -23.28
N THR A 61 1.99 -9.54 -23.88
CA THR A 61 3.30 -9.75 -24.52
C THR A 61 4.27 -8.71 -23.99
N ILE A 62 5.27 -9.17 -23.23
CA ILE A 62 6.13 -8.31 -22.43
C ILE A 62 7.55 -8.38 -22.99
N PRO A 63 8.10 -7.29 -23.55
CA PRO A 63 9.46 -7.29 -24.05
C PRO A 63 10.46 -7.24 -22.89
N LEU A 64 11.44 -8.14 -22.91
CA LEU A 64 12.59 -8.03 -22.04
C LEU A 64 13.37 -6.76 -22.42
N GLU A 65 13.74 -5.94 -21.43
CA GLU A 65 14.56 -4.75 -21.70
C GLU A 65 15.90 -5.12 -22.37
N ARG A 66 16.32 -4.30 -23.35
CA ARG A 66 17.56 -4.51 -24.13
C ARG A 66 18.80 -4.77 -23.27
N LYS A 67 18.92 -4.11 -22.11
CA LYS A 67 20.04 -4.29 -21.16
C LYS A 67 20.13 -5.71 -20.59
N ASN A 68 19.02 -6.45 -20.57
CA ASN A 68 18.91 -7.78 -20.00
C ASN A 68 19.01 -8.91 -21.03
N TRP A 69 19.04 -8.64 -22.33
CA TRP A 69 19.08 -9.67 -23.37
C TRP A 69 20.31 -10.59 -23.23
N LYS A 70 21.49 -10.02 -23.00
CA LYS A 70 22.74 -10.78 -22.81
C LYS A 70 22.74 -11.60 -21.51
N LYS A 71 21.98 -11.15 -20.50
CA LYS A 71 21.79 -11.93 -19.27
C LYS A 71 20.91 -13.15 -19.57
N TYR A 72 19.80 -12.94 -20.27
CA TYR A 72 18.91 -14.03 -20.69
C TYR A 72 19.62 -15.08 -21.55
N GLU A 73 20.39 -14.65 -22.55
CA GLU A 73 21.12 -15.58 -23.42
C GLU A 73 22.11 -16.46 -22.64
N ARG A 74 22.78 -15.89 -21.64
CA ARG A 74 23.75 -16.61 -20.79
C ARG A 74 23.08 -17.53 -19.77
N GLU A 75 22.00 -17.06 -19.16
CA GLU A 75 21.36 -17.74 -18.04
C GLU A 75 20.31 -18.74 -18.51
N ALA A 76 19.42 -18.34 -19.41
CA ALA A 76 18.31 -19.12 -19.94
C ALA A 76 18.70 -19.82 -21.25
N GLY A 77 19.10 -19.07 -22.28
CA GLY A 77 19.75 -19.57 -23.49
C GLY A 77 18.86 -20.29 -24.52
N PHE A 78 17.57 -20.49 -24.26
CA PHE A 78 16.66 -21.15 -25.21
C PHE A 78 15.24 -20.57 -25.17
N ASP A 79 14.48 -20.91 -26.20
CA ASP A 79 13.11 -20.43 -26.41
C ASP A 79 12.08 -21.34 -25.72
N ASN A 80 10.81 -20.91 -25.66
CA ASN A 80 9.69 -21.68 -25.11
C ASN A 80 9.81 -22.06 -23.61
N LEU A 81 10.59 -21.30 -22.85
CA LEU A 81 10.64 -21.44 -21.40
C LEU A 81 9.33 -21.03 -20.74
N PHE A 82 8.85 -21.84 -19.81
CA PHE A 82 7.74 -21.47 -18.94
C PHE A 82 8.13 -20.28 -18.06
N TRP A 83 7.20 -19.34 -17.97
CA TRP A 83 7.30 -18.23 -17.04
C TRP A 83 5.97 -18.01 -16.32
N TYR A 84 6.06 -17.46 -15.12
CA TYR A 84 4.93 -16.91 -14.39
C TYR A 84 5.36 -15.63 -13.68
N GLY A 85 4.43 -14.70 -13.50
CA GLY A 85 4.72 -13.38 -12.97
C GLY A 85 3.51 -12.68 -12.41
N TYR A 86 3.78 -11.65 -11.60
CA TYR A 86 2.79 -10.80 -10.96
C TYR A 86 3.01 -9.36 -11.42
N SER A 87 1.94 -8.72 -11.91
CA SER A 87 1.94 -7.29 -12.22
C SER A 87 1.17 -6.51 -11.16
N ASP A 88 1.74 -5.36 -10.76
CA ASP A 88 1.14 -4.37 -9.86
C ASP A 88 0.63 -3.14 -10.63
N GLY A 89 0.45 -3.23 -11.95
CA GLY A 89 -0.04 -2.13 -12.78
C GLY A 89 1.04 -1.17 -13.30
N GLU A 90 2.20 -1.10 -12.65
CA GLU A 90 3.34 -0.27 -13.09
C GLU A 90 4.58 -1.09 -13.45
N SER A 91 4.67 -2.30 -12.91
CA SER A 91 5.78 -3.21 -13.07
C SER A 91 5.29 -4.66 -13.19
N ILE A 92 6.19 -5.54 -13.60
CA ILE A 92 5.96 -6.98 -13.52
C ILE A 92 7.21 -7.70 -13.01
N SER A 93 6.98 -8.61 -12.06
CA SER A 93 7.99 -9.53 -11.54
C SER A 93 7.80 -10.89 -12.16
N ILE A 94 8.78 -11.35 -12.94
CA ILE A 94 8.71 -12.56 -13.75
C ILE A 94 9.72 -13.59 -13.23
N ARG A 95 9.27 -14.85 -13.11
CA ARG A 95 10.11 -16.01 -12.86
C ARG A 95 10.09 -16.96 -14.04
N LEU A 96 11.26 -17.46 -14.43
CA LEU A 96 11.45 -18.43 -15.49
C LEU A 96 11.93 -19.76 -14.94
N THR A 97 11.48 -20.85 -15.56
CA THR A 97 11.85 -22.22 -15.17
C THR A 97 12.31 -23.01 -16.40
N LYS A 98 13.51 -23.60 -16.34
CA LYS A 98 14.07 -24.46 -17.41
C LYS A 98 13.49 -25.87 -17.51
N GLY A 99 12.55 -26.23 -16.64
CA GLY A 99 11.99 -27.59 -16.56
C GLY A 99 10.58 -27.60 -15.97
N LYS A 100 10.21 -28.71 -15.32
CA LYS A 100 8.92 -28.83 -14.66
C LYS A 100 8.79 -27.81 -13.53
N VAL A 101 7.63 -27.18 -13.44
CA VAL A 101 7.24 -26.36 -12.29
C VAL A 101 6.73 -27.32 -11.21
N LEU A 102 7.34 -27.30 -10.03
CA LEU A 102 6.88 -28.09 -8.88
C LEU A 102 5.58 -27.48 -8.34
N GLU A 103 4.58 -28.32 -8.08
CA GLU A 103 3.26 -27.91 -7.61
C GLU A 103 3.34 -27.12 -6.30
N GLU A 104 4.09 -27.59 -5.32
CA GLU A 104 4.29 -26.91 -4.04
C GLU A 104 4.89 -25.50 -4.21
N SER A 105 5.88 -25.36 -5.10
CA SER A 105 6.49 -24.06 -5.40
C SER A 105 5.53 -23.09 -6.08
N LEU A 106 4.59 -23.61 -6.88
CA LEU A 106 3.54 -22.81 -7.51
C LEU A 106 2.47 -22.42 -6.48
N ILE A 107 2.05 -23.34 -5.61
CA ILE A 107 1.09 -23.07 -4.52
C ILE A 107 1.62 -21.98 -3.59
N ASP A 108 2.88 -22.10 -3.14
CA ASP A 108 3.49 -21.09 -2.27
C ASP A 108 3.60 -19.74 -2.97
N TRP A 109 3.93 -19.72 -4.25
CA TRP A 109 3.98 -18.49 -5.02
C TRP A 109 2.59 -17.86 -5.17
N LEU A 110 1.57 -18.63 -5.57
CA LEU A 110 0.20 -18.17 -5.71
C LEU A 110 -0.38 -17.64 -4.39
N ARG A 111 -0.06 -18.29 -3.26
CA ARG A 111 -0.44 -17.82 -1.92
C ARG A 111 0.15 -16.44 -1.64
N ASN A 112 1.45 -16.26 -1.89
CA ASN A 112 2.12 -14.97 -1.72
C ASN A 112 1.56 -13.90 -2.65
N VAL A 113 1.26 -14.25 -3.91
CA VAL A 113 0.65 -13.31 -4.86
C VAL A 113 -0.78 -12.95 -4.46
N GLY A 114 -1.57 -13.88 -3.94
CA GLY A 114 -2.90 -13.60 -3.43
C GLY A 114 -2.89 -12.59 -2.27
N VAL A 115 -1.87 -12.63 -1.42
CA VAL A 115 -1.64 -11.60 -0.40
C VAL A 115 -1.28 -10.26 -1.05
N TRP A 116 -0.38 -10.24 -2.05
CA TRP A 116 0.02 -9.00 -2.73
C TRP A 116 -1.11 -8.34 -3.52
N LEU A 117 -1.94 -9.12 -4.21
CA LEU A 117 -3.12 -8.63 -4.93
C LEU A 117 -4.08 -7.93 -3.97
N ARG A 118 -4.36 -8.58 -2.83
CA ARG A 118 -5.17 -7.98 -1.76
C ARG A 118 -4.53 -6.67 -1.29
N ASP A 119 -3.26 -6.67 -0.94
CA ASP A 119 -2.59 -5.46 -0.47
C ASP A 119 -2.64 -4.33 -1.52
N TYR A 120 -2.46 -4.64 -2.80
CA TYR A 120 -2.52 -3.66 -3.88
C TYR A 120 -3.92 -3.07 -4.06
N ASP A 121 -4.96 -3.91 -4.16
CA ASP A 121 -6.34 -3.45 -4.36
C ASP A 121 -6.81 -2.57 -3.20
N TYR A 122 -6.43 -2.93 -1.97
CA TYR A 122 -6.69 -2.12 -0.78
C TYR A 122 -5.90 -0.80 -0.81
N CYS A 123 -4.61 -0.83 -1.16
CA CYS A 123 -3.81 0.40 -1.30
C CYS A 123 -4.39 1.34 -2.36
N LYS A 124 -4.87 0.79 -3.48
CA LYS A 124 -5.48 1.54 -4.57
C LYS A 124 -6.79 2.19 -4.12
N LEU A 125 -7.70 1.43 -3.50
CA LEU A 125 -8.96 1.94 -2.95
C LEU A 125 -8.72 3.10 -1.97
N ILE A 126 -7.71 2.98 -1.11
CA ILE A 126 -7.36 4.02 -0.14
C ILE A 126 -6.74 5.23 -0.83
N SER A 127 -5.87 5.02 -1.83
CA SER A 127 -5.27 6.11 -2.60
C SER A 127 -6.34 6.91 -3.34
N GLU A 128 -7.31 6.24 -3.98
CA GLU A 128 -8.44 6.87 -4.64
C GLU A 128 -9.30 7.69 -3.66
N ARG A 129 -9.51 7.18 -2.44
CA ARG A 129 -10.22 7.92 -1.38
C ARG A 129 -9.45 9.14 -0.87
N VAL A 130 -8.14 9.03 -0.75
CA VAL A 130 -7.26 10.15 -0.35
C VAL A 130 -7.22 11.22 -1.44
N GLU A 131 -7.13 10.81 -2.71
CA GLU A 131 -7.17 11.72 -3.87
C GLU A 131 -8.52 12.45 -3.98
N PHE A 132 -9.63 11.73 -3.77
CA PHE A 132 -10.98 12.31 -3.72
C PHE A 132 -11.10 13.45 -2.69
N LEU A 133 -10.38 13.37 -1.57
CA LEU A 133 -10.40 14.39 -0.52
C LEU A 133 -9.64 15.68 -0.88
N GLY A 134 -8.94 15.74 -2.02
CA GLY A 134 -8.40 16.99 -2.58
C GLY A 134 -7.40 17.71 -1.65
N LEU A 135 -6.59 16.95 -0.91
CA LEU A 135 -5.78 17.48 0.19
C LEU A 135 -4.67 18.42 -0.32
N PRO A 136 -4.35 19.51 0.41
CA PRO A 136 -3.27 20.44 0.04
C PRO A 136 -1.87 19.80 0.16
N ASP A 137 -0.89 20.31 -0.61
CA ASP A 137 0.52 19.90 -0.50
C ASP A 137 1.16 20.55 0.73
N GLY A 138 1.68 19.75 1.67
CA GLY A 138 2.41 20.22 2.85
C GLY A 138 3.37 19.15 3.37
N GLU A 139 4.60 19.56 3.68
CA GLU A 139 5.60 18.71 4.34
C GLU A 139 5.48 18.85 5.86
N PHE A 140 5.11 17.77 6.54
CA PHE A 140 5.14 17.69 8.00
C PHE A 140 6.32 16.80 8.40
N THR A 141 7.08 17.18 9.44
CA THR A 141 8.26 16.41 9.86
C THR A 141 7.83 15.06 10.47
N TYR A 142 8.74 14.11 10.68
CA TYR A 142 8.44 12.75 11.17
C TYR A 142 9.12 12.48 12.53
N LYS A 143 8.44 11.78 13.47
CA LYS A 143 9.05 11.28 14.72
C LYS A 143 8.55 9.87 15.06
N LYS A 144 9.48 8.95 15.38
CA LYS A 144 9.17 7.61 15.90
C LYS A 144 8.83 7.72 17.39
N ALA A 145 7.66 7.22 17.80
CA ALA A 145 7.30 7.09 19.21
C ALA A 145 7.11 5.61 19.55
N HIS A 146 7.86 5.10 20.54
CA HIS A 146 7.58 3.80 21.14
C HIS A 146 6.25 3.89 21.88
N SER A 147 5.29 3.02 21.57
CA SER A 147 4.16 2.82 22.49
C SER A 147 4.45 1.74 23.51
N GLN A 148 3.74 1.82 24.63
CA GLN A 148 3.71 0.81 25.68
C GLN A 148 2.94 -0.47 25.28
N TYR A 149 2.51 -0.59 24.02
CA TYR A 149 1.66 -1.67 23.53
C TYR A 149 2.38 -2.60 22.54
N ASP A 150 3.72 -2.73 22.62
CA ASP A 150 4.55 -3.63 21.78
C ASP A 150 4.51 -3.39 20.26
N TYR A 151 4.01 -2.23 19.82
CA TYR A 151 4.05 -1.82 18.41
C TYR A 151 4.67 -0.44 18.24
N ASP A 152 5.63 -0.33 17.31
CA ASP A 152 6.15 0.94 16.82
C ASP A 152 5.03 1.65 16.03
N PHE A 153 4.44 2.68 16.62
CA PHE A 153 3.50 3.51 15.89
C PHE A 153 4.25 4.58 15.10
N TYR A 154 3.89 4.69 13.82
CA TYR A 154 4.38 5.71 12.90
C TYR A 154 3.38 6.85 12.81
N TYR A 155 2.97 7.40 13.96
CA TYR A 155 2.13 8.59 14.02
C TYR A 155 2.95 9.79 14.47
N TRP A 156 2.63 10.95 13.92
CA TRP A 156 3.20 12.19 14.42
C TRP A 156 2.59 12.57 15.78
N ASN A 157 1.26 12.53 15.91
CA ASN A 157 0.55 12.79 17.16
C ASN A 157 -0.82 12.10 17.25
N ARG A 158 -1.16 11.56 18.43
CA ARG A 158 -2.53 11.16 18.78
C ARG A 158 -3.31 12.33 19.35
N TYR A 159 -4.56 12.46 18.92
CA TYR A 159 -5.53 13.46 19.36
C TYR A 159 -6.75 12.79 19.95
N ILE A 160 -7.18 13.25 21.12
CA ILE A 160 -8.45 12.82 21.69
C ILE A 160 -9.57 13.56 20.98
N LEU A 161 -10.58 12.81 20.56
CA LEU A 161 -11.79 13.37 19.98
C LEU A 161 -12.81 13.68 21.08
N ALA A 162 -13.41 14.86 21.01
CA ALA A 162 -14.52 15.29 21.82
C ALA A 162 -15.83 15.15 21.03
N GLY A 163 -16.88 14.72 21.74
CA GLY A 163 -18.24 14.66 21.21
C GLY A 163 -18.56 13.46 20.31
N VAL A 164 -17.67 12.46 20.22
CA VAL A 164 -17.84 11.27 19.36
C VAL A 164 -19.17 10.56 19.60
N LYS A 165 -19.54 10.35 20.87
CA LYS A 165 -20.82 9.74 21.28
C LYS A 165 -22.08 10.46 20.79
N TYR A 166 -21.98 11.71 20.35
CA TYR A 166 -23.12 12.48 19.81
C TYR A 166 -23.26 12.34 18.29
N HIS A 167 -22.22 11.84 17.63
CA HIS A 167 -22.15 11.72 16.18
C HIS A 167 -22.12 10.28 15.69
N VAL A 168 -21.65 9.36 16.53
CA VAL A 168 -21.47 7.95 16.17
C VAL A 168 -22.01 7.06 17.28
N THR A 169 -22.65 5.96 16.88
CA THR A 169 -23.36 5.03 17.79
C THR A 169 -22.60 3.73 18.06
N ALA A 170 -21.54 3.46 17.29
CA ALA A 170 -20.76 2.22 17.36
C ALA A 170 -19.26 2.51 17.16
N PRO A 171 -18.37 1.58 17.57
CA PRO A 171 -16.96 1.60 17.22
C PRO A 171 -16.77 1.72 15.71
N PHE A 172 -15.68 2.36 15.29
CA PHE A 172 -15.36 2.47 13.87
C PHE A 172 -13.87 2.74 13.67
N VAL A 173 -13.39 2.40 12.48
CA VAL A 173 -12.12 2.87 11.92
C VAL A 173 -12.41 3.50 10.56
N SER A 174 -11.91 4.70 10.31
CA SER A 174 -12.18 5.42 9.07
C SER A 174 -11.03 6.37 8.72
N PHE A 175 -10.85 6.65 7.43
CA PHE A 175 -10.06 7.81 7.02
C PHE A 175 -10.89 9.07 7.22
N GLY A 176 -10.21 10.20 7.39
CA GLY A 176 -10.90 11.46 7.56
C GLY A 176 -10.02 12.68 7.45
N VAL A 177 -10.64 13.82 7.69
CA VAL A 177 -10.01 15.13 7.66
C VAL A 177 -10.40 15.97 8.86
N ALA A 178 -9.43 16.72 9.37
CA ALA A 178 -9.65 17.78 10.32
C ALA A 178 -9.89 19.11 9.60
N LYS A 179 -11.03 19.75 9.89
CA LYS A 179 -11.47 21.02 9.30
C LYS A 179 -11.60 22.11 10.35
N PHE A 180 -11.03 23.28 10.08
CA PHE A 180 -11.19 24.43 10.94
C PHE A 180 -12.62 25.01 10.86
N GLU A 181 -13.26 25.21 12.01
CA GLU A 181 -14.61 25.81 12.10
C GLU A 181 -14.56 27.17 12.80
N PRO A 182 -14.15 28.26 12.12
CA PRO A 182 -14.06 29.58 12.72
C PRO A 182 -15.41 30.12 13.21
N ASN A 183 -16.50 29.67 12.59
CA ASN A 183 -17.88 30.10 12.91
C ASN A 183 -18.53 29.23 13.99
N ASN A 184 -17.78 28.36 14.68
CA ASN A 184 -18.34 27.56 15.75
C ASN A 184 -18.76 28.44 16.93
N LYS A 185 -20.03 28.31 17.33
CA LYS A 185 -20.68 29.15 18.37
C LYS A 185 -20.00 29.09 19.73
N TYR A 186 -19.33 27.98 20.07
CA TYR A 186 -18.73 27.75 21.37
C TYR A 186 -17.23 28.04 21.40
N ASN A 187 -16.54 27.74 20.31
CA ASN A 187 -15.10 27.92 20.22
C ASN A 187 -14.68 28.25 18.79
N HIS A 188 -14.36 29.52 18.52
CA HIS A 188 -13.82 29.97 17.23
C HIS A 188 -12.50 29.29 16.84
N LYS A 189 -11.87 28.53 17.74
CA LYS A 189 -10.68 27.71 17.48
C LYS A 189 -11.01 26.25 17.18
N ALA A 190 -12.28 25.86 17.16
CA ALA A 190 -12.73 24.50 16.98
C ALA A 190 -12.20 23.89 15.68
N VAL A 191 -11.81 22.63 15.78
CA VAL A 191 -11.41 21.81 14.63
C VAL A 191 -12.34 20.61 14.62
N ALA A 192 -13.25 20.58 13.66
CA ALA A 192 -14.18 19.49 13.44
C ALA A 192 -13.50 18.35 12.68
N ILE A 193 -13.88 17.13 12.98
CA ILE A 193 -13.36 15.92 12.34
C ILE A 193 -14.47 15.31 11.49
N TYR A 194 -14.14 15.01 10.24
CA TYR A 194 -15.03 14.41 9.27
C TYR A 194 -14.42 13.12 8.74
N THR A 195 -15.25 12.11 8.45
CA THR A 195 -14.85 10.93 7.68
C THR A 195 -14.53 11.28 6.23
N ASP A 196 -13.93 10.33 5.51
CA ASP A 196 -13.75 10.35 4.06
C ASP A 196 -15.06 10.49 3.27
N THR A 197 -16.19 10.15 3.90
CA THR A 197 -17.55 10.32 3.36
C THR A 197 -18.22 11.64 3.78
N GLY A 198 -17.51 12.53 4.46
CA GLY A 198 -18.03 13.83 4.87
C GLY A 198 -18.95 13.80 6.11
N ILE A 199 -18.98 12.69 6.85
CA ILE A 199 -19.76 12.57 8.08
C ILE A 199 -18.95 13.19 9.22
N LYS A 200 -19.54 14.16 9.92
CA LYS A 200 -18.91 14.74 11.12
C LYS A 200 -18.93 13.73 12.25
N VAL A 201 -17.78 13.43 12.83
CA VAL A 201 -17.64 12.46 13.93
C VAL A 201 -17.26 13.10 15.26
N GLY A 202 -16.97 14.39 15.27
CA GLY A 202 -16.67 15.13 16.50
C GLY A 202 -15.72 16.30 16.26
N TYR A 203 -14.97 16.64 17.31
CA TYR A 203 -13.98 17.70 17.31
C TYR A 203 -12.69 17.21 17.94
N ILE A 204 -11.56 17.84 17.61
CA ILE A 204 -10.36 17.71 18.42
C ILE A 204 -10.65 18.30 19.81
N ALA A 205 -10.38 17.54 20.87
CA ALA A 205 -10.61 17.98 22.24
C ALA A 205 -9.85 19.28 22.51
N GLU A 206 -10.48 20.20 23.26
CA GLU A 206 -9.96 21.56 23.46
C GLU A 206 -8.52 21.58 24.00
N LYS A 207 -8.21 20.68 24.94
CA LYS A 207 -6.88 20.52 25.53
C LYS A 207 -5.78 20.14 24.51
N GLU A 208 -6.17 19.57 23.38
CA GLU A 208 -5.26 19.15 22.32
C GLU A 208 -5.11 20.19 21.19
N LEU A 209 -5.96 21.23 21.15
CA LEU A 209 -6.00 22.20 20.05
C LEU A 209 -4.68 22.98 19.88
N SER A 210 -3.99 23.32 20.97
CA SER A 210 -2.71 24.03 20.91
C SER A 210 -1.63 23.17 20.25
N LYS A 211 -1.57 21.89 20.64
CA LYS A 211 -0.66 20.89 20.06
C LYS A 211 -0.96 20.69 18.57
N TYR A 212 -2.23 20.48 18.23
CA TYR A 212 -2.68 20.32 16.85
C TYR A 212 -2.31 21.53 15.98
N ARG A 213 -2.64 22.75 16.42
CA ARG A 213 -2.35 23.98 15.66
C ARG A 213 -0.86 24.21 15.43
N LYS A 214 -0.03 23.93 16.44
CA LYS A 214 1.42 24.05 16.32
C LYS A 214 1.98 23.06 15.30
N GLU A 215 1.42 21.85 15.23
CA GLU A 215 1.79 20.86 14.24
C GLU A 215 1.40 21.28 12.83
N VAL A 216 0.13 21.65 12.64
CA VAL A 216 -0.40 21.81 11.28
C VAL A 216 -0.01 23.15 10.66
N GLY A 217 0.56 24.07 11.44
CA GLY A 217 1.05 25.35 10.94
C GLY A 217 -0.03 26.23 10.29
N GLY A 218 -1.31 26.00 10.66
CA GLY A 218 -2.45 26.69 10.04
C GLY A 218 -3.00 26.04 8.77
N VAL A 219 -2.45 24.89 8.36
CA VAL A 219 -2.99 24.10 7.24
C VAL A 219 -4.31 23.46 7.66
N ASP A 220 -5.30 23.54 6.76
CA ASP A 220 -6.62 22.97 6.92
C ASP A 220 -6.78 21.69 6.09
N ASN A 221 -7.81 20.89 6.37
CA ASN A 221 -8.05 19.58 5.74
C ASN A 221 -6.88 18.61 5.93
N ILE A 222 -6.43 18.44 7.17
CA ILE A 222 -5.32 17.52 7.48
C ILE A 222 -5.81 16.07 7.44
N PRO A 223 -5.16 15.17 6.68
CA PRO A 223 -5.54 13.76 6.64
C PRO A 223 -5.31 13.08 7.98
N MET A 224 -6.25 12.23 8.37
CA MET A 224 -6.20 11.48 9.61
C MET A 224 -6.71 10.05 9.43
N VAL A 225 -6.19 9.13 10.24
CA VAL A 225 -6.90 7.89 10.58
C VAL A 225 -7.68 8.17 11.86
N LEU A 226 -8.95 7.78 11.84
CA LEU A 226 -9.91 7.95 12.91
C LEU A 226 -10.27 6.59 13.47
N GLU A 227 -10.35 6.51 14.78
CA GLU A 227 -10.71 5.31 15.50
C GLU A 227 -11.68 5.68 16.62
N SER A 228 -12.71 4.87 16.84
CA SER A 228 -13.48 4.92 18.07
C SER A 228 -13.68 3.55 18.67
N HIS A 229 -13.72 3.51 20.00
CA HIS A 229 -13.82 2.30 20.81
C HIS A 229 -14.64 2.57 22.05
N PHE A 230 -15.24 1.51 22.61
CA PHE A 230 -15.91 1.59 23.90
C PHE A 230 -14.90 1.47 25.04
N TYR A 231 -15.04 2.32 26.05
CA TYR A 231 -14.37 2.16 27.32
C TYR A 231 -15.35 2.45 28.45
N ASN A 232 -15.57 1.47 29.34
CA ASN A 232 -16.57 1.53 30.42
C ASN A 232 -17.97 1.99 29.95
N GLY A 233 -18.44 1.46 28.83
CA GLY A 233 -19.77 1.78 28.27
C GLY A 233 -19.88 3.17 27.61
N VAL A 234 -18.77 3.88 27.44
CA VAL A 234 -18.72 5.20 26.79
C VAL A 234 -17.89 5.12 25.52
N LEU A 235 -18.39 5.68 24.42
CA LEU A 235 -17.66 5.73 23.15
C LEU A 235 -16.63 6.87 23.17
N TYR A 236 -15.36 6.51 23.00
CA TYR A 236 -14.24 7.42 22.86
C TYR A 236 -13.69 7.36 21.45
N GLY A 237 -13.06 8.44 20.99
CA GLY A 237 -12.36 8.43 19.72
C GLY A 237 -10.98 9.04 19.79
N ASN A 238 -10.12 8.54 18.93
CA ASN A 238 -8.80 9.05 18.66
C ASN A 238 -8.68 9.43 17.19
N ALA A 239 -7.83 10.41 16.92
CA ALA A 239 -7.41 10.72 15.57
C ALA A 239 -5.89 10.80 15.50
N TYR A 240 -5.35 10.30 14.41
CA TYR A 240 -3.93 10.16 14.18
C TYR A 240 -3.57 10.93 12.90
N THR A 241 -2.71 11.94 13.02
CA THR A 241 -2.22 12.70 11.86
C THR A 241 -1.08 11.98 11.16
N PHE A 242 -1.01 12.15 9.84
CA PHE A 242 0.05 11.60 8.98
C PHE A 242 0.62 12.68 8.06
N THR A 243 1.86 12.47 7.60
CA THR A 243 2.50 13.32 6.58
C THR A 243 2.18 12.78 5.18
N ARG A 244 2.21 13.65 4.15
CA ARG A 244 1.87 13.30 2.76
C ARG A 244 3.03 12.70 1.94
N HIS A 245 4.12 12.27 2.56
CA HIS A 245 5.21 11.68 1.76
C HIS A 245 4.71 10.38 1.09
N LYS A 246 4.88 10.26 -0.24
CA LYS A 246 4.42 9.10 -1.05
C LYS A 246 4.84 7.74 -0.47
N ASN A 247 5.98 7.72 0.24
CA ASN A 247 6.52 6.53 0.91
C ASN A 247 5.81 6.18 2.23
N GLU A 248 4.96 7.05 2.76
CA GLU A 248 4.27 6.93 4.04
C GLU A 248 2.78 6.57 3.94
N TYR A 249 2.19 6.63 2.75
CA TYR A 249 0.84 6.08 2.50
C TYR A 249 0.76 4.60 2.85
N THR A 250 1.80 3.82 2.54
CA THR A 250 1.89 2.42 2.95
C THR A 250 1.85 2.27 4.49
N TYR A 251 2.42 3.22 5.25
CA TYR A 251 2.31 3.20 6.71
C TYR A 251 0.89 3.51 7.17
N MET A 252 0.26 4.53 6.59
CA MET A 252 -1.13 4.91 6.91
C MET A 252 -2.10 3.74 6.65
N VAL A 253 -1.95 3.05 5.51
CA VAL A 253 -2.71 1.82 5.17
C VAL A 253 -2.46 0.71 6.18
N ASN A 254 -1.20 0.42 6.51
CA ASN A 254 -0.85 -0.61 7.49
C ASN A 254 -1.45 -0.35 8.87
N GLN A 255 -1.59 0.92 9.26
CA GLN A 255 -2.23 1.28 10.52
C GLN A 255 -3.75 1.12 10.46
N PHE A 256 -4.40 1.60 9.40
CA PHE A 256 -5.83 1.38 9.17
C PHE A 256 -6.19 -0.11 9.27
N LEU A 257 -5.48 -0.96 8.53
CA LEU A 257 -5.72 -2.43 8.51
C LEU A 257 -5.42 -3.13 9.85
N ARG A 258 -4.58 -2.53 10.70
CA ARG A 258 -4.31 -3.07 12.04
C ARG A 258 -5.43 -2.71 13.02
N LEU A 259 -5.91 -1.47 12.94
CA LEU A 259 -7.03 -1.00 13.76
C LEU A 259 -8.33 -1.73 13.38
N GLU A 260 -8.58 -1.92 12.08
CA GLU A 260 -9.73 -2.66 11.58
C GLU A 260 -9.74 -4.11 12.10
N ARG A 261 -8.62 -4.83 11.98
CA ARG A 261 -8.49 -6.20 12.53
C ARG A 261 -8.70 -6.27 14.04
N LYS A 262 -8.19 -5.30 14.79
CA LYS A 262 -8.42 -5.25 16.24
C LYS A 262 -9.89 -5.07 16.59
N MET A 263 -10.59 -4.22 15.84
CA MET A 263 -12.02 -4.00 16.03
C MET A 263 -12.81 -5.28 15.76
N GLU A 264 -12.46 -6.03 14.71
CA GLU A 264 -13.04 -7.36 14.43
C GLU A 264 -12.75 -8.38 15.55
N GLU A 265 -11.55 -8.38 16.12
CA GLU A 265 -11.17 -9.25 17.25
C GLU A 265 -11.91 -8.91 18.56
N GLU A 266 -12.24 -7.64 18.80
CA GLU A 266 -12.99 -7.20 19.99
C GLU A 266 -14.50 -7.46 19.89
N GLU A 267 -15.01 -7.68 18.67
CA GLU A 267 -16.42 -8.01 18.40
C GLU A 267 -16.72 -9.52 18.35
N ALA A 268 -15.69 -10.39 18.30
CA ALA A 268 -15.78 -11.85 18.19
C ALA A 268 -15.79 -12.58 19.55
#